data_AF-A0A9W7EU68-F1
#
_entry.id   AF-A0A9W7EU68-F1
#
_cell.length_a   1.000
_cell.length_b   1.000
_cell.length_c   1.000
_cell.angle_alpha   90.00
_cell.angle_beta   90.00
_cell.angle_gamma   90.00
#
_symmetry.space_group_name_H-M   'P 1'
#
loop_
_entity.id
_entity.type
_entity.pdbx_description
1 polymer ?
#
loop_
_entity_poly.entity_id
_entity_poly.type
_entity_poly.pdbx_seq_one_letter_code
_entity_poly.pdbx_strand_id
1 'polypeptide(L)'
;MKVCGDTESDIQAAVDEKKSTMGENKSAMAIIVYYIAREKAAMLQTKMFGELEAADIDATQATFNNLKAFCGDQAKRLGDLIAVVMNKYKTTDPRRYEPFEQAKDIKVKDQVQPPFAPSLEEQVKFQLAKATWHEDEFQSAMNEIAAVLNGANPCEEICEHYDIDNTGSKWSKELHAEVFNLDLSTTEVAMTKFGPPKGFPRALEKMEQGKSFHDLNRVTFEFEDPPLMALCFEVLHKKCNIHGLKNKYLQETFKEPSNLHMNLDTRDGWLCEVSPNTFPRHPPY
;
A
#
# COMPACT_ATOMS: atom_id res chain seq x y z
N MET A 1 30.50 1.92 -55.72
CA MET A 1 30.14 2.76 -54.56
C MET A 1 29.07 1.98 -53.80
N LYS A 2 29.43 1.30 -52.70
CA LYS A 2 28.48 0.50 -51.91
C LYS A 2 27.96 1.42 -50.81
N VAL A 3 26.66 1.69 -50.82
CA VAL A 3 25.96 2.53 -49.86
C VAL A 3 26.03 1.82 -48.49
N CYS A 4 26.64 2.45 -47.49
CA CYS A 4 26.54 2.01 -46.11
C CYS A 4 25.07 2.17 -45.67
N GLY A 5 24.46 1.08 -45.23
CA GLY A 5 23.15 1.09 -44.59
C GLY A 5 23.19 1.88 -43.28
N ASP A 6 22.04 2.39 -42.89
CA ASP A 6 21.82 3.36 -41.83
C ASP A 6 22.12 2.75 -40.45
N THR A 7 23.39 2.82 -40.05
CA THR A 7 23.95 2.14 -38.86
C THR A 7 23.25 2.50 -37.56
N GLU A 8 22.58 3.64 -37.48
CA GLU A 8 21.91 4.10 -36.27
C GLU A 8 20.57 3.38 -36.03
N SER A 9 19.81 3.12 -37.11
CA SER A 9 18.57 2.33 -37.05
C SER A 9 18.86 0.88 -36.66
N ASP A 10 19.94 0.30 -37.19
CA ASP A 10 20.33 -1.08 -36.89
C ASP A 10 20.80 -1.24 -35.44
N ILE A 11 21.50 -0.23 -34.89
CA ILE A 11 21.91 -0.21 -33.49
C ILE A 11 20.69 -0.08 -32.57
N GLN A 12 19.73 0.80 -32.89
CA GLN A 12 18.53 0.99 -32.08
C GLN A 12 17.67 -0.28 -32.04
N ALA A 13 17.46 -0.94 -33.19
CA ALA A 13 16.74 -2.21 -33.27
C ALA A 13 17.42 -3.32 -32.44
N ALA A 14 18.76 -3.42 -32.50
CA ALA A 14 19.50 -4.40 -31.70
C ALA A 14 19.45 -4.10 -30.20
N VAL A 15 19.40 -2.82 -29.81
CA VAL A 15 19.21 -2.41 -28.40
C VAL A 15 17.82 -2.79 -27.91
N ASP A 16 16.78 -2.54 -28.71
CA ASP A 16 15.40 -2.83 -28.32
C ASP A 16 15.11 -4.34 -28.28
N GLU A 17 15.68 -5.13 -29.20
CA GLU A 17 15.64 -6.59 -29.16
C GLU A 17 16.32 -7.15 -27.89
N LYS A 18 17.49 -6.59 -27.52
CA LYS A 18 18.18 -6.97 -26.28
C LYS A 18 17.38 -6.59 -25.04
N LYS A 19 16.75 -5.41 -25.02
CA LYS A 19 15.88 -4.98 -23.92
C LYS A 19 14.68 -5.91 -23.77
N SER A 20 14.02 -6.27 -24.88
CA SER A 20 12.90 -7.22 -24.88
C SER A 20 13.32 -8.59 -24.33
N THR A 21 14.41 -9.14 -24.86
CA THR A 21 14.96 -10.45 -24.42
C THR A 21 15.35 -10.43 -22.93
N MET A 22 15.91 -9.32 -22.44
CA MET A 22 16.21 -9.17 -21.01
C MET A 22 14.96 -9.02 -20.15
N GLY A 23 13.91 -8.37 -20.66
CA GLY A 23 12.61 -8.26 -19.99
C GLY A 23 11.93 -9.62 -19.81
N GLU A 24 11.89 -10.42 -20.88
CA GLU A 24 11.33 -11.79 -20.87
C GLU A 24 12.10 -12.71 -19.92
N ASN A 25 13.44 -12.66 -19.93
CA ASN A 25 14.28 -13.46 -19.04
C ASN A 25 14.12 -13.07 -17.56
N LYS A 26 13.96 -11.78 -17.26
CA LYS A 26 13.68 -11.32 -15.88
C LYS A 26 12.31 -11.79 -15.40
N SER A 27 11.30 -11.72 -16.26
CA SER A 27 9.94 -12.21 -15.96
C SER A 27 9.95 -13.72 -15.72
N ALA A 28 10.60 -14.49 -16.59
CA ALA A 28 10.75 -15.94 -16.44
C ALA A 28 11.50 -16.33 -15.15
N MET A 29 12.60 -15.64 -14.82
CA MET A 29 13.33 -15.90 -13.56
C MET A 29 12.51 -15.54 -12.32
N ALA A 30 11.74 -14.44 -12.34
CA ALA A 30 10.86 -14.07 -11.23
C ALA A 30 9.75 -15.13 -11.03
N ILE A 31 9.18 -15.63 -12.12
CA ILE A 31 8.18 -16.71 -12.11
C ILE A 31 8.77 -18.01 -11.56
N ILE A 32 9.96 -18.42 -12.02
CA ILE A 32 10.64 -19.65 -11.57
C ILE A 32 10.98 -19.56 -10.08
N VAL A 33 11.52 -18.44 -9.62
CA VAL A 33 11.85 -18.23 -8.20
C VAL A 33 10.59 -18.29 -7.33
N TYR A 34 9.52 -17.62 -7.74
CA TYR A 34 8.25 -17.63 -7.01
C TYR A 34 7.66 -19.04 -6.96
N TYR A 35 7.70 -19.76 -8.08
CA TYR A 35 7.19 -21.12 -8.19
C TYR A 35 7.95 -22.09 -7.26
N ILE A 36 9.29 -22.09 -7.28
CA ILE A 36 10.12 -22.91 -6.40
C ILE A 36 9.85 -22.59 -4.92
N ALA A 37 9.72 -21.30 -4.57
CA ALA A 37 9.45 -20.91 -3.20
C ALA A 37 8.08 -21.40 -2.73
N ARG A 38 7.06 -21.30 -3.59
CA ARG A 38 5.70 -21.78 -3.32
C ARG A 38 5.66 -23.30 -3.17
N GLU A 39 6.32 -24.05 -4.06
CA GLU A 39 6.38 -25.52 -3.97
C GLU A 39 7.05 -25.98 -2.68
N LYS A 40 8.16 -25.36 -2.29
CA LYS A 40 8.85 -25.70 -1.04
C LYS A 40 8.00 -25.40 0.20
N ALA A 41 7.29 -24.27 0.21
CA ALA A 41 6.35 -23.95 1.29
C ALA A 41 5.20 -24.96 1.36
N ALA A 42 4.61 -25.31 0.22
CA ALA A 42 3.52 -26.29 0.14
C ALA A 42 3.98 -27.69 0.58
N MET A 43 5.19 -28.11 0.21
CA MET A 43 5.79 -29.37 0.64
C MET A 43 5.96 -29.41 2.16
N LEU A 44 6.49 -28.35 2.77
CA LEU A 44 6.67 -28.26 4.22
C LEU A 44 5.33 -28.23 4.97
N GLN A 45 4.33 -27.51 4.44
CA GLN A 45 2.96 -27.52 4.98
C GLN A 45 2.33 -28.90 4.92
N THR A 46 2.41 -29.57 3.76
CA THR A 46 1.87 -30.92 3.56
C THR A 46 2.52 -31.91 4.51
N LYS A 47 3.85 -31.84 4.65
CA LYS A 47 4.59 -32.67 5.61
C LYS A 47 4.14 -32.41 7.05
N MET A 48 4.03 -31.14 7.46
CA MET A 48 3.57 -30.77 8.80
C MET A 48 2.17 -31.28 9.10
N PHE A 49 1.24 -31.21 8.13
CA PHE A 49 -0.11 -31.76 8.29
C PHE A 49 -0.11 -33.28 8.40
N GLY A 50 0.69 -33.98 7.60
CA GLY A 50 0.84 -35.44 7.72
C GLY A 50 1.42 -35.86 9.08
N GLU A 51 2.37 -35.10 9.63
CA GLU A 51 2.94 -35.33 10.97
C GLU A 51 1.91 -35.06 12.08
N LEU A 52 1.07 -34.02 11.92
CA LEU A 52 -0.06 -33.74 12.81
C LEU A 52 -1.10 -34.86 12.81
N GLU A 53 -1.48 -35.36 11.63
CA GLU A 53 -2.41 -36.49 11.47
C GLU A 53 -1.86 -37.78 12.10
N ALA A 54 -0.54 -37.98 12.03
CA ALA A 54 0.16 -39.08 12.69
C ALA A 54 0.36 -38.87 14.20
N ALA A 55 -0.07 -37.73 14.76
CA ALA A 55 0.13 -37.32 16.15
C ALA A 55 1.61 -37.27 16.59
N ASP A 56 2.55 -37.05 15.65
CA ASP A 56 3.97 -36.86 15.94
C ASP A 56 4.24 -35.37 16.23
N ILE A 57 4.13 -35.01 17.50
CA ILE A 57 4.24 -33.62 17.96
C ILE A 57 5.66 -33.07 17.76
N ASP A 58 6.69 -33.88 18.00
CA ASP A 58 8.09 -33.43 17.89
C ASP A 58 8.47 -33.18 16.43
N ALA A 59 8.08 -34.09 15.53
CA ALA A 59 8.29 -33.91 14.09
C ALA A 59 7.50 -32.71 13.56
N THR A 60 6.23 -32.57 13.97
CA THR A 60 5.38 -31.43 13.62
C THR A 60 6.05 -30.11 14.01
N GLN A 61 6.54 -30.01 15.25
CA GLN A 61 7.17 -28.79 15.75
C GLN A 61 8.47 -28.47 15.01
N ALA A 62 9.27 -29.49 14.68
CA ALA A 62 10.48 -29.32 13.88
C ALA A 62 10.15 -28.83 12.46
N THR A 63 9.15 -29.42 11.79
CA THR A 63 8.70 -29.00 10.46
C THR A 63 8.09 -27.61 10.47
N PHE A 64 7.31 -27.24 11.49
CA PHE A 64 6.79 -25.90 11.68
C PHE A 64 7.92 -24.86 11.79
N ASN A 65 8.95 -25.15 12.60
CA ASN A 65 10.10 -24.25 12.75
C ASN A 65 10.85 -24.08 11.42
N ASN A 66 11.02 -25.15 10.65
CA ASN A 66 11.63 -25.09 9.31
C ASN A 66 10.80 -24.27 8.32
N LEU A 67 9.47 -24.45 8.32
CA LEU A 67 8.55 -23.64 7.51
C LEU A 67 8.62 -22.17 7.90
N LYS A 68 8.56 -21.87 9.21
CA LYS A 68 8.66 -20.50 9.74
C LYS A 68 9.98 -19.83 9.34
N ALA A 69 11.11 -20.53 9.48
CA ALA A 69 12.42 -20.02 9.08
C ALA A 69 12.47 -19.75 7.56
N PHE A 70 12.02 -20.71 6.74
CA PHE A 70 11.99 -20.55 5.29
C PHE A 70 11.12 -19.37 4.85
N CYS A 71 9.91 -19.24 5.41
CA CYS A 71 9.03 -18.10 5.14
C CYS A 71 9.65 -16.78 5.60
N GLY A 72 10.36 -16.77 6.74
CA GLY A 72 11.11 -15.62 7.22
C GLY A 72 12.19 -15.17 6.24
N ASP A 73 12.97 -16.10 5.69
CA ASP A 73 14.00 -15.82 4.69
C ASP A 73 13.39 -15.26 3.39
N GLN A 74 12.26 -15.82 2.93
CA GLN A 74 11.57 -15.29 1.74
C GLN A 74 11.00 -13.90 1.98
N ALA A 75 10.43 -13.63 3.16
CA ALA A 75 9.94 -12.31 3.54
C ALA A 75 11.08 -11.28 3.56
N LYS A 76 12.24 -11.65 4.12
CA LYS A 76 13.45 -10.80 4.10
C LYS A 76 13.89 -10.51 2.67
N ARG A 77 14.01 -11.53 1.83
CA ARG A 77 14.40 -11.39 0.41
C ARG A 77 13.46 -10.46 -0.35
N LEU A 78 12.15 -10.59 -0.14
CA LEU A 78 11.15 -9.70 -0.74
C LEU A 78 11.35 -8.27 -0.26
N GLY A 79 11.57 -8.08 1.04
CA GLY A 79 11.88 -6.78 1.62
C GLY A 79 13.11 -6.12 1.01
N ASP A 80 14.20 -6.87 0.87
CA ASP A 80 15.43 -6.41 0.22
C ASP A 80 15.19 -6.00 -1.25
N LEU A 81 14.37 -6.78 -1.98
CA LEU A 81 13.99 -6.45 -3.35
C LEU A 81 13.17 -5.17 -3.43
N ILE A 82 12.17 -5.00 -2.55
CA ILE A 82 11.38 -3.77 -2.45
C ILE A 82 12.31 -2.58 -2.17
N ALA A 83 13.26 -2.72 -1.25
CA ALA A 83 14.23 -1.67 -0.95
C ALA A 83 15.04 -1.25 -2.19
N VAL A 84 15.56 -2.22 -2.96
CA VAL A 84 16.29 -1.95 -4.20
C VAL A 84 15.42 -1.23 -5.22
N VAL A 85 14.18 -1.69 -5.41
CA VAL A 85 13.23 -1.11 -6.37
C VAL A 85 12.84 0.31 -5.96
N MET A 86 12.48 0.52 -4.70
CA MET A 86 12.12 1.83 -4.17
C MET A 86 13.29 2.80 -4.21
N ASN A 87 14.51 2.35 -3.91
CA ASN A 87 15.70 3.18 -4.08
C ASN A 87 15.87 3.62 -5.54
N LYS A 88 15.69 2.70 -6.50
CA LYS A 88 15.74 3.07 -7.93
C LYS A 88 14.70 4.13 -8.27
N TYR A 89 13.44 3.93 -7.91
CA TYR A 89 12.38 4.92 -8.17
C TYR A 89 12.72 6.30 -7.59
N LYS A 90 13.17 6.35 -6.34
CA LYS A 90 13.58 7.60 -5.68
C LYS A 90 14.78 8.25 -6.36
N THR A 91 15.76 7.48 -6.82
CA THR A 91 16.94 8.04 -7.53
C THR A 91 16.64 8.49 -8.95
N THR A 92 15.70 7.84 -9.64
CA THR A 92 15.36 8.16 -11.03
C THR A 92 14.61 9.48 -11.14
N ASP A 93 13.67 9.76 -10.22
CA ASP A 93 13.02 11.07 -10.13
C ASP A 93 12.72 11.46 -8.68
N PRO A 94 13.72 12.01 -7.95
CA PRO A 94 13.60 12.36 -6.54
C PRO A 94 12.44 13.32 -6.24
N ARG A 95 12.16 14.23 -7.18
CA ARG A 95 11.13 15.27 -7.03
C ARG A 95 9.71 14.70 -6.88
N ARG A 96 9.45 13.49 -7.40
CA ARG A 96 8.14 12.84 -7.24
C ARG A 96 7.89 12.38 -5.81
N TYR A 97 8.95 12.11 -5.05
CA TYR A 97 8.87 11.57 -3.69
C TYR A 97 9.21 12.61 -2.61
N GLU A 98 9.77 13.76 -2.99
CA GLU A 98 10.05 14.91 -2.12
C GLU A 98 8.86 15.31 -1.21
N PRO A 99 7.59 15.33 -1.67
CA PRO A 99 6.46 15.65 -0.80
C PRO A 99 6.34 14.72 0.42
N PHE A 100 6.80 13.48 0.32
CA PHE A 100 6.74 12.51 1.40
C PHE A 100 7.90 12.63 2.37
N GLU A 101 9.01 13.27 2.00
CA GLU A 101 10.16 13.40 2.90
C GLU A 101 9.85 14.31 4.10
N GLN A 102 8.88 15.20 3.95
CA GLN A 102 8.45 16.16 4.97
C GLN A 102 7.37 15.59 5.90
N ALA A 103 6.68 14.52 5.48
CA ALA A 103 5.61 13.89 6.26
C ALA A 103 6.20 13.09 7.44
N LYS A 104 6.24 13.70 8.63
CA LYS A 104 6.81 13.07 9.83
C LYS A 104 5.83 12.11 10.49
N ASP A 105 6.36 11.07 11.11
CA ASP A 105 5.56 10.14 11.90
C ASP A 105 4.81 10.87 13.02
N ILE A 106 3.52 10.55 13.16
CA ILE A 106 2.66 11.00 14.25
C ILE A 106 2.26 9.77 15.06
N LYS A 107 2.55 9.79 16.37
CA LYS A 107 2.17 8.70 17.27
C LYS A 107 0.65 8.57 17.31
N VAL A 108 0.15 7.40 16.97
CA VAL A 108 -1.29 7.10 16.98
C VAL A 108 -1.89 7.32 18.38
N LYS A 109 -3.02 8.01 18.43
CA LYS A 109 -3.86 8.13 19.62
C LYS A 109 -4.68 6.85 19.81
N ASP A 110 -4.86 6.41 21.05
CA ASP A 110 -5.73 5.27 21.34
C ASP A 110 -7.19 5.55 20.99
N GLN A 111 -7.87 4.51 20.48
CA GLN A 111 -9.31 4.54 20.28
C GLN A 111 -10.00 4.77 21.63
N VAL A 112 -11.06 5.59 21.64
CA VAL A 112 -11.84 5.78 22.86
C VAL A 112 -12.41 4.45 23.31
N GLN A 113 -12.08 4.06 24.54
CA GLN A 113 -12.56 2.83 25.16
C GLN A 113 -14.03 2.97 25.57
N PRO A 114 -14.81 1.87 25.61
CA PRO A 114 -16.17 1.91 26.14
C PRO A 114 -16.19 2.42 27.59
N PRO A 115 -17.20 3.22 27.98
CA PRO A 115 -17.29 3.81 29.31
C PRO A 115 -17.49 2.78 30.43
N PHE A 116 -18.03 1.60 30.12
CA PHE A 116 -18.22 0.51 31.08
C PHE A 116 -18.33 -0.81 30.32
N ALA A 117 -17.28 -1.62 30.31
CA ALA A 117 -17.31 -2.94 29.71
C ALA A 117 -16.56 -3.93 30.63
N PRO A 118 -17.28 -4.81 31.33
CA PRO A 118 -16.70 -5.64 32.39
C PRO A 118 -15.73 -6.72 31.87
N SER A 119 -15.81 -7.11 30.59
CA SER A 119 -14.92 -8.08 29.95
C SER A 119 -14.29 -7.58 28.64
N LEU A 120 -13.17 -8.18 28.23
CA LEU A 120 -12.54 -7.92 26.92
C LEU A 120 -13.49 -8.26 25.77
N GLU A 121 -14.26 -9.34 25.88
CA GLU A 121 -15.24 -9.72 24.86
C GLU A 121 -16.32 -8.65 24.65
N GLU A 122 -16.84 -8.06 25.72
CA GLU A 122 -17.82 -6.98 25.63
C GLU A 122 -17.20 -5.71 25.06
N GLN A 123 -15.94 -5.42 25.40
CA GLN A 123 -15.19 -4.31 24.79
C GLN A 123 -15.06 -4.51 23.27
N VAL A 124 -14.71 -5.72 22.83
CA VAL A 124 -14.62 -6.06 21.40
C VAL A 124 -15.99 -5.94 20.71
N LYS A 125 -17.05 -6.52 21.30
CA LYS A 125 -18.42 -6.43 20.74
C LYS A 125 -18.86 -4.97 20.60
N PHE A 126 -18.58 -4.14 21.60
CA PHE A 126 -18.88 -2.71 21.55
C PHE A 126 -18.13 -2.00 20.43
N GLN A 127 -16.81 -2.22 20.32
CA GLN A 127 -16.00 -1.57 19.29
C GLN A 127 -16.41 -2.03 17.87
N LEU A 128 -16.78 -3.30 17.68
CA LEU A 128 -17.30 -3.80 16.41
C LEU A 128 -18.67 -3.19 16.08
N ALA A 129 -19.58 -3.09 17.05
CA ALA A 129 -20.86 -2.44 16.85
C ALA A 129 -20.71 -0.96 16.48
N LYS A 130 -19.78 -0.24 17.13
CA LYS A 130 -19.42 1.13 16.75
C LYS A 130 -18.85 1.20 15.33
N ALA A 131 -17.97 0.27 14.95
CA ALA A 131 -17.41 0.23 13.60
C ALA A 131 -18.50 0.07 12.54
N THR A 132 -19.49 -0.80 12.77
CA THR A 132 -20.65 -0.95 11.88
C THR A 132 -21.48 0.33 11.83
N TRP A 133 -21.69 0.99 12.97
CA TRP A 133 -22.44 2.25 13.02
C TRP A 133 -21.78 3.38 12.20
N HIS A 134 -20.46 3.46 12.21
CA HIS A 134 -19.70 4.49 11.48
C HIS A 134 -19.33 4.10 10.05
N GLU A 135 -19.63 2.87 9.61
CA GLU A 135 -19.13 2.33 8.33
C GLU A 135 -19.67 3.10 7.12
N ASP A 136 -20.98 3.32 7.03
CA ASP A 136 -21.60 3.99 5.88
C ASP A 136 -21.11 5.44 5.73
N GLU A 137 -21.01 6.18 6.84
CA GLU A 137 -20.52 7.55 6.86
C GLU A 137 -19.04 7.61 6.44
N PHE A 138 -18.21 6.70 6.96
CA PHE A 138 -16.82 6.58 6.57
C PHE A 138 -16.68 6.27 5.07
N GLN A 139 -17.40 5.28 4.55
CA GLN A 139 -17.34 4.93 3.14
C GLN A 139 -17.81 6.08 2.26
N SER A 140 -18.91 6.75 2.63
CA SER A 140 -19.42 7.92 1.91
C SER A 140 -18.37 9.03 1.85
N ALA A 141 -17.74 9.38 2.97
CA ALA A 141 -16.72 10.45 3.03
C ALA A 141 -15.49 10.11 2.16
N MET A 142 -15.02 8.86 2.20
CA MET A 142 -13.86 8.44 1.39
C MET A 142 -14.19 8.37 -0.11
N ASN A 143 -15.41 7.95 -0.46
CA ASN A 143 -15.87 7.94 -1.85
C ASN A 143 -16.11 9.35 -2.39
N GLU A 144 -16.55 10.31 -1.57
CA GLU A 144 -16.65 11.72 -1.95
C GLU A 144 -15.26 12.26 -2.32
N ILE A 145 -14.25 11.98 -1.50
CA ILE A 145 -12.86 12.36 -1.81
C ILE A 145 -12.40 11.77 -3.14
N ALA A 146 -12.63 10.47 -3.35
CA ALA A 146 -12.28 9.80 -4.61
C ALA A 146 -13.01 10.41 -5.81
N ALA A 147 -14.30 10.71 -5.67
CA ALA A 147 -15.11 11.31 -6.72
C ALA A 147 -14.61 12.70 -7.11
N VAL A 148 -14.20 13.54 -6.16
CA VAL A 148 -13.61 14.85 -6.45
C VAL A 148 -12.26 14.68 -7.15
N LEU A 149 -11.40 13.78 -6.68
CA LEU A 149 -10.10 13.50 -7.31
C LEU A 149 -10.25 13.01 -8.76
N ASN A 150 -11.24 12.15 -9.03
CA ASN A 150 -11.50 11.58 -10.36
C ASN A 150 -12.28 12.53 -11.28
N GLY A 151 -13.05 13.47 -10.72
CA GLY A 151 -13.86 14.41 -11.49
C GLY A 151 -13.17 15.73 -11.83
N ALA A 152 -12.07 16.04 -11.15
CA ALA A 152 -11.33 17.28 -11.37
C ALA A 152 -10.51 17.25 -12.66
N ASN A 153 -10.47 18.38 -13.37
CA ASN A 153 -9.49 18.62 -14.43
C ASN A 153 -9.38 20.13 -14.69
N PRO A 154 -8.34 20.83 -14.17
CA PRO A 154 -7.04 20.33 -13.69
C PRO A 154 -6.93 20.12 -12.15
N CYS A 155 -5.73 19.79 -11.65
CA CYS A 155 -5.45 19.63 -10.20
C CYS A 155 -5.86 20.85 -9.36
N GLU A 156 -5.83 22.05 -9.94
CA GLU A 156 -6.26 23.27 -9.28
C GLU A 156 -7.71 23.22 -8.79
N GLU A 157 -8.60 22.51 -9.48
CA GLU A 157 -9.99 22.34 -9.04
C GLU A 157 -10.05 21.58 -7.70
N ILE A 158 -9.15 20.63 -7.48
CA ILE A 158 -9.02 19.93 -6.18
C ILE A 158 -8.53 20.91 -5.12
N CYS A 159 -7.52 21.72 -5.46
CA CYS A 159 -6.99 22.71 -4.52
C CYS A 159 -8.03 23.74 -4.11
N GLU A 160 -8.83 24.23 -5.06
CA GLU A 160 -9.93 25.17 -4.80
C GLU A 160 -11.04 24.52 -3.97
N HIS A 161 -11.45 23.29 -4.32
CA HIS A 161 -12.51 22.57 -3.62
C HIS A 161 -12.19 22.34 -2.14
N TYR A 162 -10.93 22.02 -1.84
CA TYR A 162 -10.48 21.71 -0.47
C TYR A 162 -9.78 22.86 0.24
N ASP A 163 -9.61 24.03 -0.39
CA ASP A 163 -8.82 25.15 0.17
C ASP A 163 -7.38 24.72 0.51
N ILE A 164 -6.74 24.00 -0.42
CA ILE A 164 -5.33 23.60 -0.34
C ILE A 164 -4.46 24.70 -0.91
N ASP A 165 -3.37 25.02 -0.22
CA ASP A 165 -2.38 25.98 -0.70
C ASP A 165 -1.73 25.50 -2.02
N ASN A 166 -1.93 26.29 -3.06
CA ASN A 166 -1.30 26.11 -4.37
C ASN A 166 -0.37 27.28 -4.72
N THR A 167 0.20 27.95 -3.71
CA THR A 167 1.18 29.02 -3.92
C THR A 167 2.38 28.50 -4.71
N GLY A 168 2.85 29.31 -5.66
CA GLY A 168 3.97 28.94 -6.55
C GLY A 168 3.61 27.85 -7.56
N SER A 169 2.32 27.59 -7.78
CA SER A 169 1.84 26.63 -8.78
C SER A 169 2.33 25.20 -8.51
N LYS A 170 2.46 24.84 -7.21
CA LYS A 170 2.90 23.53 -6.71
C LYS A 170 2.12 22.38 -7.36
N TRP A 171 0.83 22.57 -7.56
CA TRP A 171 -0.11 21.59 -8.10
C TRP A 171 -0.62 21.95 -9.50
N SER A 172 -0.06 22.97 -10.16
CA SER A 172 -0.57 23.43 -11.45
C SER A 172 -0.20 22.53 -12.62
N LYS A 173 -0.93 21.43 -12.74
CA LYS A 173 -0.76 20.40 -13.77
C LYS A 173 -2.13 19.85 -14.15
N GLU A 174 -2.36 19.65 -15.44
CA GLU A 174 -3.52 18.88 -15.91
C GLU A 174 -3.40 17.43 -15.40
N LEU A 175 -4.46 16.90 -14.80
CA LEU A 175 -4.50 15.57 -14.19
C LEU A 175 -4.16 14.44 -15.18
N HIS A 176 -4.50 14.62 -16.45
CA HIS A 176 -4.22 13.67 -17.53
C HIS A 176 -3.05 14.10 -18.44
N ALA A 177 -2.24 15.09 -18.06
CA ALA A 177 -1.05 15.44 -18.84
C ALA A 177 0.04 14.36 -18.70
N GLU A 178 0.91 14.26 -19.73
CA GLU A 178 2.07 13.34 -19.79
C GLU A 178 3.00 13.41 -18.57
N VAL A 179 2.89 14.47 -17.75
CA VAL A 179 3.66 14.64 -16.51
C VAL A 179 3.25 13.64 -15.42
N PHE A 180 2.02 13.14 -15.43
CA PHE A 180 1.58 12.05 -14.57
C PHE A 180 1.72 10.74 -15.33
N ASN A 181 2.29 9.71 -14.69
CA ASN A 181 2.45 8.40 -15.30
C ASN A 181 1.14 7.61 -15.23
N LEU A 182 0.06 8.18 -15.80
CA LEU A 182 -1.26 7.56 -15.82
C LEU A 182 -1.41 6.64 -17.03
N ASP A 183 -2.02 5.48 -16.81
CA ASP A 183 -2.60 4.65 -17.83
C ASP A 183 -3.81 5.39 -18.43
N LEU A 184 -3.62 5.98 -19.61
CA LEU A 184 -4.65 6.73 -20.35
C LEU A 184 -5.86 5.87 -20.73
N SER A 185 -5.79 4.53 -20.59
CA SER A 185 -6.95 3.65 -20.77
C SER A 185 -7.90 3.64 -19.55
N THR A 186 -7.45 4.19 -18.42
CA THR A 186 -8.22 4.31 -17.19
C THR A 186 -8.73 5.73 -17.01
N THR A 187 -9.98 5.86 -16.59
CA THR A 187 -10.59 7.16 -16.28
C THR A 187 -10.43 7.55 -14.81
N GLU A 188 -9.97 6.63 -13.96
CA GLU A 188 -9.89 6.82 -12.52
C GLU A 188 -8.45 7.07 -12.07
N VAL A 189 -8.23 8.23 -11.45
CA VAL A 189 -6.95 8.67 -10.90
C VAL A 189 -6.74 8.14 -9.48
N ALA A 190 -7.84 7.91 -8.76
CA ALA A 190 -7.90 7.38 -7.40
C ALA A 190 -8.92 6.24 -7.32
N MET A 191 -8.48 5.05 -6.90
CA MET A 191 -9.36 3.93 -6.60
C MET A 191 -9.46 3.71 -5.09
N THR A 192 -10.66 3.51 -4.56
CA THR A 192 -10.87 3.17 -3.15
C THR A 192 -11.08 1.67 -2.98
N LYS A 193 -10.37 1.07 -2.02
CA LYS A 193 -10.55 -0.33 -1.59
C LYS A 193 -10.83 -0.38 -0.11
N PHE A 194 -12.09 -0.62 0.24
CA PHE A 194 -12.50 -0.80 1.63
C PHE A 194 -12.11 -2.18 2.13
N GLY A 195 -11.50 -2.22 3.31
CA GLY A 195 -11.18 -3.48 3.96
C GLY A 195 -12.46 -4.17 4.46
N PRO A 196 -12.52 -5.51 4.46
CA PRO A 196 -13.67 -6.21 5.02
C PRO A 196 -13.78 -5.93 6.53
N PRO A 197 -15.01 -5.96 7.09
CA PRO A 197 -15.23 -5.86 8.53
C PRO A 197 -14.32 -6.83 9.30
N LYS A 198 -13.72 -6.35 10.39
CA LYS A 198 -12.83 -7.21 11.18
C LYS A 198 -13.66 -8.27 11.91
N GLY A 199 -13.30 -9.54 11.72
CA GLY A 199 -13.95 -10.65 12.41
C GLY A 199 -13.68 -10.65 13.92
N PHE A 200 -14.69 -11.04 14.71
CA PHE A 200 -14.65 -11.07 16.17
C PHE A 200 -13.42 -11.83 16.75
N PRO A 201 -13.07 -13.06 16.30
CA PRO A 201 -11.94 -13.79 16.89
C PRO A 201 -10.61 -13.05 16.75
N ARG A 202 -10.38 -12.44 15.58
CA ARG A 202 -9.16 -11.66 15.30
C ARG A 202 -9.13 -10.34 16.06
N ALA A 203 -10.29 -9.74 16.30
CA ALA A 203 -10.38 -8.55 17.14
C ALA A 203 -10.04 -8.93 18.59
N LEU A 204 -10.64 -9.99 19.13
CA LEU A 204 -10.37 -10.45 20.49
C LEU A 204 -8.89 -10.78 20.71
N GLU A 205 -8.28 -11.56 19.83
CA GLU A 205 -6.85 -11.89 19.90
C GLU A 205 -5.97 -10.62 19.93
N LYS A 206 -6.30 -9.61 19.11
CA LYS A 206 -5.57 -8.34 19.08
C LYS A 206 -5.69 -7.59 20.41
N MET A 207 -6.87 -7.60 21.02
CA MET A 207 -7.10 -6.96 22.31
C MET A 207 -6.42 -7.69 23.47
N GLU A 208 -6.42 -9.02 23.46
CA GLU A 208 -5.69 -9.87 24.41
C GLU A 208 -4.17 -9.61 24.36
N GLN A 209 -3.64 -9.27 23.18
CA GLN A 209 -2.26 -8.82 22.99
C GLN A 209 -2.01 -7.36 23.43
N GLY A 210 -3.01 -6.69 24.00
CA GLY A 210 -2.92 -5.29 24.44
C GLY A 210 -2.82 -4.28 23.30
N LYS A 211 -3.26 -4.64 22.07
CA LYS A 211 -3.18 -3.76 20.91
C LYS A 211 -4.49 -3.00 20.73
N SER A 212 -4.38 -1.70 20.44
CA SER A 212 -5.50 -0.82 20.14
C SER A 212 -6.12 -1.08 18.75
N PHE A 213 -7.41 -0.78 18.62
CA PHE A 213 -8.17 -0.93 17.38
C PHE A 213 -8.23 0.39 16.62
N HIS A 214 -7.40 0.51 15.57
CA HIS A 214 -7.43 1.68 14.67
C HIS A 214 -7.87 1.31 13.24
N ASP A 215 -8.08 0.02 13.00
CA ASP A 215 -8.21 -0.61 11.69
C ASP A 215 -9.54 -1.38 11.57
N LEU A 216 -10.56 -0.97 12.32
CA LEU A 216 -11.89 -1.60 12.29
C LEU A 216 -12.66 -1.18 11.04
N ASN A 217 -12.66 0.12 10.73
CA ASN A 217 -12.98 0.64 9.40
C ASN A 217 -11.66 1.06 8.74
N ARG A 218 -11.44 0.62 7.51
CA ARG A 218 -10.22 0.96 6.78
C ARG A 218 -10.44 1.08 5.29
N VAL A 219 -9.70 1.98 4.65
CA VAL A 219 -9.68 2.14 3.19
C VAL A 219 -8.25 2.28 2.69
N THR A 220 -7.99 1.72 1.52
CA THR A 220 -6.78 1.98 0.74
C THR A 220 -7.16 2.85 -0.45
N PHE A 221 -6.48 3.99 -0.62
CA PHE A 221 -6.52 4.73 -1.88
C PHE A 221 -5.37 4.26 -2.75
N GLU A 222 -5.64 3.87 -3.98
CA GLU A 222 -4.61 3.49 -4.95
C GLU A 222 -4.46 4.55 -6.01
N PHE A 223 -3.22 4.98 -6.20
CA PHE A 223 -2.79 5.96 -7.18
C PHE A 223 -1.72 5.36 -8.08
N GLU A 224 -1.71 5.76 -9.35
CA GLU A 224 -0.62 5.36 -10.25
C GLU A 224 0.62 6.22 -10.07
N ASP A 225 0.42 7.44 -9.55
CA ASP A 225 1.44 8.47 -9.50
C ASP A 225 1.67 9.04 -8.08
N PRO A 226 2.92 9.11 -7.58
CA PRO A 226 3.19 9.61 -6.23
C PRO A 226 2.74 11.07 -5.99
N PRO A 227 3.00 12.06 -6.87
CA PRO A 227 2.40 13.38 -6.78
C PRO A 227 0.88 13.43 -6.51
N LEU A 228 0.09 12.56 -7.15
CA LEU A 228 -1.37 12.51 -6.92
C LEU A 228 -1.70 11.95 -5.54
N MET A 229 -0.94 10.96 -5.09
CA MET A 229 -1.02 10.47 -3.72
C MET A 229 -0.65 11.55 -2.69
N ALA A 230 0.32 12.42 -3.00
CA ALA A 230 0.69 13.55 -2.15
C ALA A 230 -0.43 14.60 -2.09
N LEU A 231 -1.09 14.90 -3.22
CA LEU A 231 -2.27 15.78 -3.23
C LEU A 231 -3.42 15.19 -2.40
N CYS A 232 -3.67 13.88 -2.50
CA CYS A 232 -4.64 13.20 -1.65
C CYS A 232 -4.27 13.30 -0.15
N PHE A 233 -2.98 13.19 0.19
CA PHE A 233 -2.53 13.40 1.57
C PHE A 233 -2.87 14.81 2.08
N GLU A 234 -2.65 15.86 1.28
CA GLU A 234 -3.04 17.24 1.63
C GLU A 234 -4.56 17.37 1.82
N VAL A 235 -5.36 16.75 0.93
CA VAL A 235 -6.83 16.71 1.05
C VAL A 235 -7.24 16.06 2.37
N LEU A 236 -6.67 14.91 2.71
CA LEU A 236 -6.98 14.19 3.94
C LEU A 236 -6.53 14.96 5.18
N HIS A 237 -5.36 15.60 5.14
CA HIS A 237 -4.86 16.45 6.23
C HIS A 237 -5.74 17.69 6.45
N LYS A 238 -6.33 18.24 5.39
CA LYS A 238 -7.21 19.41 5.46
C LYS A 238 -8.64 19.04 5.93
N LYS A 239 -9.17 17.90 5.49
CA LYS A 239 -10.54 17.45 5.81
C LYS A 239 -10.66 16.69 7.12
N CYS A 240 -9.62 15.97 7.54
CA CYS A 240 -9.65 15.09 8.69
C CYS A 240 -8.53 15.43 9.68
N ASN A 241 -8.79 15.19 10.97
CA ASN A 241 -7.74 15.27 11.97
C ASN A 241 -6.88 13.99 11.91
N ILE A 242 -5.61 14.13 11.53
CA ILE A 242 -4.66 13.02 11.52
C ILE A 242 -4.17 12.75 12.96
N HIS A 243 -4.60 11.64 13.55
CA HIS A 243 -4.19 11.21 14.89
C HIS A 243 -3.06 10.20 14.90
N GLY A 244 -2.78 9.57 13.76
CA GLY A 244 -1.64 8.69 13.56
C GLY A 244 -1.16 8.80 12.13
N LEU A 245 0.15 8.83 11.94
CA LEU A 245 0.78 8.81 10.63
C LEU A 245 2.05 7.99 10.75
N LYS A 246 2.16 6.95 9.93
CA LYS A 246 3.37 6.21 9.71
C LYS A 246 3.80 6.39 8.27
N ASN A 247 4.92 7.06 8.06
CA ASN A 247 5.48 7.27 6.75
C ASN A 247 6.42 6.12 6.38
N LYS A 248 5.90 5.16 5.61
CA LYS A 248 6.68 3.99 5.18
C LYS A 248 7.58 4.30 3.98
N TYR A 249 7.62 5.53 3.48
CA TYR A 249 8.67 5.96 2.56
C TYR A 249 9.99 6.19 3.28
N LEU A 250 9.98 6.44 4.59
CA LEU A 250 11.18 6.69 5.39
C LEU A 250 11.67 5.46 6.16
N GLN A 251 11.19 4.26 5.80
CA GLN A 251 11.57 3.02 6.47
C GLN A 251 13.04 2.63 6.18
N GLU A 252 13.81 2.32 7.22
CA GLU A 252 15.19 1.85 7.10
C GLU A 252 15.28 0.44 6.47
N THR A 253 14.27 -0.39 6.73
CA THR A 253 14.14 -1.73 6.15
C THR A 253 12.73 -1.88 5.62
N PHE A 254 12.61 -2.18 4.33
CA PHE A 254 11.33 -2.38 3.68
C PHE A 254 10.80 -3.76 4.06
N LYS A 255 9.86 -3.82 5.02
CA LYS A 255 9.13 -5.07 5.33
C LYS A 255 7.82 -5.19 4.56
N GLU A 256 7.41 -4.09 3.98
CA GLU A 256 6.16 -3.90 3.27
C GLU A 256 6.33 -2.78 2.22
N PRO A 257 5.48 -2.74 1.18
CA PRO A 257 5.48 -1.65 0.21
C PRO A 257 5.37 -0.28 0.91
N SER A 258 6.07 0.73 0.38
CA SER A 258 5.98 2.08 0.91
C SER A 258 4.61 2.68 0.65
N ASN A 259 4.06 3.29 1.70
CA ASN A 259 2.83 4.05 1.68
C ASN A 259 2.82 5.09 2.81
N LEU A 260 1.79 5.92 2.83
CA LEU A 260 1.42 6.67 4.01
C LEU A 260 0.33 5.91 4.73
N HIS A 261 0.55 5.56 5.99
CA HIS A 261 -0.44 4.84 6.78
C HIS A 261 -0.98 5.76 7.86
N MET A 262 -2.25 6.16 7.74
CA MET A 262 -2.86 7.18 8.56
C MET A 262 -3.99 6.62 9.42
N ASN A 263 -4.17 7.24 10.58
CA ASN A 263 -5.36 7.09 11.41
C ASN A 263 -6.06 8.44 11.50
N LEU A 264 -7.22 8.53 10.87
CA LEU A 264 -7.99 9.76 10.75
C LEU A 264 -9.16 9.71 11.75
N ASP A 265 -9.36 10.78 12.51
CA ASP A 265 -10.63 10.98 13.22
C ASP A 265 -11.67 11.46 12.21
N THR A 266 -12.59 10.56 11.89
CA THR A 266 -13.63 10.79 10.89
C THR A 266 -14.84 11.51 11.49
N ARG A 267 -15.12 11.27 12.78
CA ARG A 267 -16.13 11.96 13.58
C ARG A 267 -16.09 11.47 15.03
N ASP A 268 -16.35 12.37 15.99
CA ASP A 268 -16.57 12.04 17.41
C ASP A 268 -15.43 11.20 18.07
N GLY A 269 -14.19 11.35 17.59
CA GLY A 269 -13.03 10.60 18.09
C GLY A 269 -12.95 9.17 17.56
N TRP A 270 -13.72 8.81 16.52
CA TRP A 270 -13.64 7.50 15.87
C TRP A 270 -12.52 7.47 14.84
N LEU A 271 -11.45 6.73 15.17
CA LEU A 271 -10.30 6.59 14.27
C LEU A 271 -10.53 5.50 13.23
N CYS A 272 -10.34 5.86 11.97
CA CYS A 272 -10.33 4.96 10.82
C CYS A 272 -8.94 4.90 10.20
N GLU A 273 -8.56 3.73 9.69
CA GLU A 273 -7.29 3.56 9.00
C GLU A 273 -7.43 3.94 7.52
N VAL A 274 -6.57 4.83 7.04
CA VAL A 274 -6.53 5.27 5.65
C VAL A 274 -5.11 5.13 5.13
N SER A 275 -4.94 4.40 4.02
CA SER A 275 -3.62 4.17 3.43
C SER A 275 -3.60 4.56 1.94
N PRO A 276 -3.08 5.74 1.58
CA PRO A 276 -2.72 6.06 0.20
C PRO A 276 -1.49 5.25 -0.22
N ASN A 277 -1.64 4.50 -1.31
CA ASN A 277 -0.62 3.65 -1.89
C ASN A 277 -0.37 4.03 -3.36
N THR A 278 0.88 3.94 -3.78
CA THR A 278 1.23 3.96 -5.21
C THR A 278 1.24 2.54 -5.76
N PHE A 279 0.44 2.28 -6.79
CA PHE A 279 0.43 1.02 -7.53
C PHE A 279 0.71 1.32 -9.01
N PRO A 280 1.99 1.29 -9.44
CA PRO A 280 2.30 1.50 -10.85
C PRO A 280 1.69 0.36 -11.66
N ARG A 281 0.71 0.67 -12.53
CA ARG A 281 0.11 -0.33 -13.44
C ARG A 281 1.08 -0.73 -14.57
N HIS A 282 2.13 0.06 -14.79
CA HIS A 282 3.22 -0.25 -15.73
C HIS A 282 4.60 -0.20 -15.06
N PRO A 283 5.52 -1.12 -15.41
CA PRO A 283 6.91 -1.02 -14.99
C PRO A 283 7.56 0.25 -15.58
N PRO A 284 8.53 0.86 -14.88
CA PRO A 284 9.23 2.03 -15.38
C PRO A 284 10.02 1.59 -16.62
N TYR A 285 9.67 2.19 -17.75
CA TYR A 285 10.35 2.00 -19.03
C TYR A 285 11.82 2.45 -18.97
#